data_AF-K3X4H9-F1
#
_entry.id   AF-K3X4H9-F1
#
_cell.length_a   1.000
_cell.length_b   1.000
_cell.length_c   1.000
_cell.angle_alpha   90.00
_cell.angle_beta   90.00
_cell.angle_gamma   90.00
#
_symmetry.space_group_name_H-M   'P 1'
#
loop_
_entity.id
_entity.type
_entity.pdbx_description
1 polymer ?
#
loop_
_entity_poly.entity_id
_entity_poly.type
_entity_poly.pdbx_seq_one_letter_code
_entity_poly.pdbx_strand_id
1 'polypeptide(L)' 'MRMWQGMKHTNANEFTTERQANYFRGAKRHHWSFIVGNVEIGSGSHEEKKEAFRLAADDAMRYPA' A
#
# COMPACT_ATOMS: atom_id res chain seq x y z
N MET A 1 -12.92 9.64 16.16
CA MET A 1 -12.12 9.09 15.04
C MET A 1 -10.76 8.68 15.58
N ARG A 2 -10.50 7.38 15.75
CA ARG A 2 -9.16 6.86 16.08
C ARG A 2 -8.58 6.29 14.78
N MET A 3 -7.82 7.09 14.06
CA MET A 3 -6.96 6.61 12.99
C MET A 3 -5.53 6.69 13.52
N TRP A 4 -4.68 5.72 13.16
CA TRP A 4 -3.22 5.71 13.40
C TRP A 4 -2.68 5.23 14.75
N GLN A 5 -3.15 4.09 15.27
CA GLN A 5 -2.35 3.31 16.22
C GLN A 5 -2.12 1.92 15.65
N GLY A 6 -1.05 1.78 14.87
CA GLY A 6 -0.73 0.51 14.23
C GLY A 6 0.60 0.47 13.47
N MET A 7 1.32 1.59 13.30
CA MET A 7 2.74 1.53 12.90
C MET A 7 3.55 1.02 14.08
N LYS A 8 3.62 -0.31 14.20
CA LYS A 8 4.65 -0.97 14.98
C LYS A 8 5.98 -0.64 14.32
N HIS A 9 6.63 0.37 14.88
CA HIS A 9 8.05 0.62 14.75
C HIS A 9 8.78 -0.66 15.17
N THR A 10 9.26 -1.44 14.21
CA THR A 10 10.29 -2.44 14.46
C THR A 10 11.40 -2.24 13.46
N ASN A 11 12.49 -1.68 14.00
CA ASN A 11 13.87 -1.74 13.53
C ASN A 11 14.19 -1.00 12.24
N ALA A 12 14.57 0.26 12.45
CA ALA A 12 15.59 0.91 11.65
C ALA A 12 16.80 -0.02 11.48
N ASN A 13 17.33 -0.07 10.26
CA ASN A 13 18.66 -0.57 9.87
C ASN A 13 18.78 -1.91 9.15
N GLU A 14 17.75 -2.35 8.43
CA GLU A 14 17.92 -3.26 7.30
C GLU A 14 17.11 -2.68 6.13
N PHE A 15 17.73 -2.50 4.96
CA PHE A 15 16.99 -2.27 3.72
C PHE A 15 16.22 -3.56 3.42
N THR A 16 15.11 -3.79 4.13
CA THR A 16 14.34 -5.01 3.93
C THR A 16 13.67 -4.87 2.57
N THR A 17 13.94 -5.79 1.66
CA THR A 17 13.20 -5.94 0.39
C THR A 17 11.80 -6.50 0.64
N GLU A 18 11.24 -6.28 1.83
CA GLU A 18 9.96 -6.81 2.23
C GLU A 18 8.88 -6.13 1.42
N ARG A 19 8.12 -6.96 0.70
CA ARG A 19 7.00 -6.53 -0.10
C ARG A 19 5.77 -6.53 0.80
N GLN A 20 5.19 -5.36 0.98
CA GLN A 20 3.99 -5.17 1.80
C GLN A 20 2.84 -4.73 0.90
N ALA A 21 1.65 -5.29 1.17
CA ALA A 21 0.41 -4.91 0.52
C ALA A 21 -0.55 -4.36 1.58
N ASN A 22 -0.79 -3.07 1.51
CA ASN A 22 -1.64 -2.36 2.45
C ASN A 22 -3.02 -2.16 1.84
N TYR A 23 -4.04 -2.43 2.66
CA TYR A 23 -5.42 -2.24 2.29
C TYR A 23 -6.11 -1.33 3.29
N PHE A 24 -6.70 -0.26 2.78
CA PHE A 24 -7.51 0.67 3.54
C PHE A 24 -8.94 0.72 2.99
N ARG A 25 -9.93 0.64 3.87
CA ARG A 25 -11.33 0.81 3.53
C ARG A 25 -11.83 2.16 4.06
N GLY A 26 -12.05 3.11 3.15
CA GLY A 26 -12.73 4.35 3.46
C GLY A 26 -14.26 4.20 3.48
N ALA A 27 -14.97 5.32 3.67
CA ALA A 27 -16.42 5.34 3.74
C ALA A 27 -17.11 5.03 2.38
N LYS A 28 -16.47 5.39 1.27
CA LYS A 28 -16.99 5.18 -0.10
C LYS A 28 -16.01 4.51 -1.05
N ARG A 29 -14.72 4.45 -0.70
CA ARG A 29 -13.66 3.95 -1.57
C ARG A 29 -12.74 3.00 -0.81
N HIS A 30 -12.26 2.02 -1.54
CA HIS A 30 -11.17 1.13 -1.17
C HIS A 30 -9.87 1.72 -1.69
N HIS A 31 -8.81 1.57 -0.92
CA HIS A 31 -7.46 1.99 -1.29
C HIS A 31 -6.51 0.82 -1.05
N TRP A 32 -5.66 0.57 -2.04
CA TRP A 32 -4.55 -0.37 -1.95
C TRP A 32 -3.25 0.38 -2.19
N SER A 33 -2.20 0.02 -1.45
CA SER A 33 -0.83 0.43 -1.75
C SER A 33 0.15 -0.73 -1.61
N PHE A 34 1.17 -0.73 -2.45
CA PHE A 34 2.26 -1.68 -2.45
C PHE A 34 3.54 -0.97 -2.08
N ILE A 35 4.25 -1.52 -1.09
CA ILE A 35 5.46 -0.94 -0.53
C ILE A 35 6.56 -1.98 -0.62
N VAL A 36 7.74 -1.59 -1.06
CA VAL A 36 8.96 -2.40 -1.00
C VAL A 36 9.95 -1.70 -0.09
N GLY A 37 10.24 -2.31 1.07
CA GLY A 37 11.00 -1.66 2.13
C GLY A 37 10.29 -0.41 2.63
N ASN A 38 10.84 0.77 2.32
CA ASN A 38 10.27 2.08 2.68
C ASN A 38 9.73 2.87 1.46
N VAL A 39 9.66 2.26 0.28
CA VAL A 39 9.24 2.92 -0.95
C VAL A 39 7.86 2.41 -1.35
N GLU A 40 6.88 3.31 -1.46
CA GLU A 40 5.61 3.01 -2.11
C GLU A 40 5.88 2.89 -3.62
N ILE A 41 5.67 1.69 -4.16
CA ILE A 41 5.89 1.38 -5.57
C ILE A 41 4.61 1.51 -6.39
N GLY A 42 3.44 1.45 -5.76
CA GLY A 42 2.19 1.73 -6.44
C GLY A 42 1.01 1.84 -5.51
N SER A 43 0.00 2.61 -5.93
CA SER A 43 -1.22 2.79 -5.17
C SER A 43 -2.47 2.92 -6.06
N GLY A 44 -3.64 2.61 -5.49
CA GLY A 44 -4.87 2.54 -6.26
C GLY A 44 -6.10 2.75 -5.39
N SER A 45 -7.00 3.62 -5.84
CA SER A 45 -8.26 3.91 -5.15
C SER A 45 -9.46 3.67 -6.05
N HIS A 46 -10.44 2.91 -5.58
CA HIS A 46 -11.69 2.67 -6.32
C HIS A 46 -12.86 2.39 -5.37
N GLU A 47 -14.09 2.60 -5.85
CA GLU A 47 -15.32 2.25 -5.11
C GLU A 47 -15.48 0.73 -4.93
N GLU A 48 -14.81 -0.05 -5.78
CA GLU A 48 -14.76 -1.51 -5.72
C GLU A 48 -13.38 -1.98 -5.26
N LYS A 49 -13.34 -2.86 -4.26
CA LYS A 49 -12.08 -3.37 -3.68
C LYS A 49 -11.16 -4.01 -4.72
N LYS A 50 -11.74 -4.72 -5.69
CA LYS A 50 -11.00 -5.45 -6.73
C LYS A 50 -10.36 -4.47 -7.74
N GLU A 51 -11.09 -3.45 -8.14
CA GLU A 51 -10.58 -2.42 -9.04
C GLU A 51 -9.51 -1.57 -8.35
N ALA A 52 -9.67 -1.26 -7.05
CA ALA A 52 -8.64 -0.56 -6.29
C ALA A 52 -7.32 -1.36 -6.25
N PHE A 53 -7.41 -2.69 -6.11
CA PHE A 53 -6.24 -3.58 -6.16
C PHE A 53 -5.60 -3.61 -7.56
N ARG A 54 -6.43 -3.70 -8.62
CA ARG A 54 -5.95 -3.69 -10.01
C ARG A 54 -5.20 -2.40 -10.34
N LEU A 55 -5.75 -1.26 -9.92
CA LEU A 55 -5.10 0.05 -10.12
C LEU A 55 -3.76 0.12 -9.39
N ALA A 56 -3.70 -0.32 -8.13
CA ALA A 56 -2.44 -0.37 -7.39
C ALA A 56 -1.42 -1.29 -8.05
N ALA A 57 -1.86 -2.39 -8.67
CA ALA A 57 -0.98 -3.37 -9.31
C ALA A 57 -0.45 -2.88 -10.65
N ASP A 58 -1.31 -2.23 -11.44
CA ASP A 58 -0.89 -1.58 -12.69
C ASP A 58 0.12 -0.47 -12.42
N ASP A 59 -0.13 0.35 -11.40
CA ASP A 59 0.77 1.41 -10.98
C ASP A 59 2.12 0.84 -10.50
N ALA A 60 2.10 -0.21 -9.68
CA ALA A 60 3.31 -0.88 -9.21
C ALA A 60 4.13 -1.54 -10.32
N MET A 61 3.49 -2.06 -11.38
CA MET A 61 4.20 -2.63 -12.53
C MET A 61 4.92 -1.57 -13.38
N ARG A 62 4.54 -0.30 -13.26
CA ARG A 62 5.21 0.82 -13.94
C ARG A 62 6.44 1.31 -13.17
N TYR A 63 6.61 0.88 -11.92
CA TYR A 63 7.75 1.26 -11.12
C TYR A 63 9.02 0.61 -11.72
N PRO A 64 10.02 1.40 -12.18
CA PRO A 64 11.24 0.86 -12.73
C PRO A 64 12.00 0.08 -11.65
N ALA A 65 12.48 -1.11 -12.01
CA ALA A 65 13.26 -2.00 -11.13
C ALA A 65 14.60 -1.37 -10.72
#